data_AF-A0A0C2H8L6-F1
#
_entry.id   AF-A0A0C2H8L6-F1
#
_cell.length_a   1.000
_cell.length_b   1.000
_cell.length_c   1.000
_cell.angle_alpha   90.00
_cell.angle_beta   90.00
_cell.angle_gamma   90.00
#
_symmetry.space_group_name_H-M   'P 1'
#
loop_
_entity.id
_entity.type
_entity.pdbx_description
1 polymer ?
#
loop_
_entity_poly.entity_id
_entity_poly.type
_entity_poly.pdbx_seq_one_letter_code
_entity_poly.pdbx_strand_id
1 'polypeptide(L)' 'MNKADMLKEIEESLNVVNKGLFNADDFDDGNTEEIREIHEMVTGRNQITAIEQSAIIEELSKLRK' A
#
# COMPACT_ATOMS: atom_id res chain seq x y z
N MET A 1 2.85 -13.77 3.14
CA MET A 1 1.89 -13.09 2.26
C MET A 1 2.63 -12.70 0.98
N ASN A 2 1.98 -12.73 -0.19
CA ASN A 2 2.61 -12.25 -1.42
C ASN A 2 2.38 -10.73 -1.60
N LYS A 3 3.10 -10.10 -2.55
CA LYS A 3 3.01 -8.66 -2.84
C LYS A 3 1.59 -8.20 -3.18
N ALA A 4 0.85 -8.99 -3.97
CA ALA A 4 -0.50 -8.63 -4.41
C ALA A 4 -1.50 -8.60 -3.24
N ASP A 5 -1.41 -9.58 -2.34
CA ASP A 5 -2.24 -9.63 -1.14
C ASP A 5 -1.95 -8.43 -0.22
N MET A 6 -0.66 -8.07 -0.02
CA MET A 6 -0.26 -6.91 0.79
C MET A 6 -0.80 -5.59 0.21
N LEU A 7 -0.65 -5.37 -1.10
CA LEU A 7 -1.15 -4.16 -1.75
C LEU A 7 -2.67 -4.03 -1.64
N LYS A 8 -3.39 -5.14 -1.72
CA LYS A 8 -4.85 -5.16 -1.55
C LYS A 8 -5.25 -4.82 -0.10
N GLU A 9 -4.59 -5.40 0.89
CA GLU A 9 -4.86 -5.07 2.30
C GLU A 9 -4.50 -3.62 2.65
N ILE A 10 -3.46 -3.07 2.00
CA ILE A 10 -3.16 -1.63 2.07
C ILE A 10 -4.32 -0.80 1.51
N GLU A 11 -4.85 -1.12 0.32
CA GLU A 11 -6.01 -0.39 -0.24
C GLU A 11 -7.21 -0.41 0.71
N GLU A 12 -7.49 -1.58 1.30
CA GLU A 12 -8.58 -1.76 2.25
C GLU A 12 -8.34 -0.94 3.53
N SER A 13 -7.12 -0.97 4.09
CA SER A 13 -6.74 -0.22 5.30
C SER A 13 -6.77 1.29 5.08
N LEU A 14 -6.40 1.74 3.88
CA LEU A 14 -6.49 3.14 3.49
C LEU A 14 -7.93 3.56 3.16
N ASN A 15 -8.89 2.64 3.02
CA ASN A 15 -10.26 2.93 2.62
C ASN A 15 -10.34 3.76 1.31
N VAL A 16 -9.53 3.39 0.31
CA VAL A 16 -9.54 4.08 -0.99
C VAL A 16 -10.77 3.69 -1.79
N VAL A 17 -11.41 4.67 -2.44
CA VAL A 17 -12.61 4.43 -3.25
C VAL A 17 -12.25 3.83 -4.62
N ASN A 18 -11.05 4.13 -5.11
CA ASN A 18 -10.52 3.62 -6.36
C ASN A 18 -9.86 2.25 -6.15
N LYS A 19 -10.64 1.18 -6.34
CA LYS A 19 -10.13 -0.19 -6.25
C LYS A 19 -9.13 -0.47 -7.37
N GLY A 20 -8.03 -1.15 -7.05
CA GLY A 20 -6.95 -1.39 -8.01
C GLY A 20 -6.06 -0.16 -8.23
N LEU A 21 -6.05 0.77 -7.27
CA LEU A 21 -5.07 1.85 -7.19
C LEU A 21 -3.64 1.29 -7.19
N PHE A 22 -3.41 0.17 -6.52
CA PHE A 22 -2.14 -0.54 -6.41
C PHE A 22 -2.24 -1.91 -7.08
N ASN A 23 -2.09 -1.93 -8.41
CA ASN A 23 -1.96 -3.18 -9.14
C ASN A 23 -0.54 -3.76 -8.92
N ALA A 24 -0.44 -5.02 -8.52
CA ALA A 24 0.84 -5.69 -8.26
C ALA A 24 1.76 -5.74 -9.50
N ASP A 25 1.20 -5.71 -10.70
CA ASP A 25 1.95 -5.66 -11.96
C ASP A 25 2.71 -4.32 -12.13
N ASP A 26 2.31 -3.26 -11.42
CA ASP A 26 2.97 -1.94 -11.47
C ASP A 26 4.23 -1.89 -10.59
N PHE A 27 4.53 -2.95 -9.84
CA PHE A 27 5.65 -3.01 -8.89
C PHE A 27 6.60 -4.16 -9.22
N ASP A 28 7.89 -3.90 -9.16
CA ASP A 28 8.89 -4.96 -9.31
C ASP A 28 8.96 -5.83 -8.05
N ASP A 29 9.43 -7.07 -8.20
CA ASP A 29 9.57 -8.01 -7.07
C ASP A 29 10.62 -7.55 -6.06
N GLY A 30 11.55 -6.68 -6.48
CA GLY A 30 12.51 -6.02 -5.59
C GLY A 30 11.87 -5.12 -4.54
N ASN A 31 10.64 -4.65 -4.77
CA ASN A 31 9.94 -3.73 -3.87
C ASN A 31 9.14 -4.47 -2.78
N THR A 32 9.19 -5.81 -2.77
CA THR A 32 8.36 -6.63 -1.87
C THR A 32 8.62 -6.34 -0.40
N GLU A 33 9.86 -6.07 -0.01
CA GLU A 33 10.18 -5.76 1.38
C GLU A 33 9.65 -4.40 1.80
N GLU A 34 9.83 -3.38 0.96
CA GLU A 34 9.35 -2.02 1.25
C GLU A 34 7.81 -1.95 1.26
N ILE A 35 7.15 -2.71 0.39
CA ILE A 35 5.68 -2.90 0.42
C ILE A 35 5.25 -3.58 1.73
N ARG A 36 6.03 -4.55 2.24
CA ARG A 36 5.74 -5.21 3.52
C ARG A 36 5.86 -4.23 4.69
N GLU A 37 6.90 -3.41 4.72
CA GLU A 37 7.07 -2.41 5.78
C GLU A 37 5.88 -1.43 5.83
N ILE A 38 5.42 -0.97 4.66
CA ILE A 38 4.24 -0.10 4.56
C ILE A 38 2.98 -0.86 4.99
N HIS A 39 2.83 -2.13 4.57
CA HIS A 39 1.70 -2.99 4.94
C HIS A 39 1.61 -3.18 6.47
N GLU A 40 2.72 -3.50 7.13
CA GLU A 40 2.78 -3.64 8.60
C GLU A 40 2.43 -2.33 9.31
N MET A 41 2.93 -1.19 8.80
CA MET A 41 2.62 0.13 9.34
C MET A 41 1.12 0.45 9.26
N VAL A 42 0.45 0.16 8.13
CA VAL A 42 -0.97 0.52 7.97
C VAL A 42 -1.90 -0.45 8.67
N THR A 43 -1.62 -1.75 8.62
CA THR A 43 -2.47 -2.79 9.23
C THR A 43 -2.33 -2.82 10.76
N GLY A 44 -1.23 -2.32 11.31
CA GLY A 44 -1.03 -2.15 12.74
C GLY A 44 -1.79 -0.97 13.37
N ARG A 45 -2.51 -0.15 12.59
CA ARG A 45 -3.16 1.08 13.05
C ARG A 45 -4.68 0.97 12.97
N ASN A 46 -5.37 1.39 14.03
CA ASN A 46 -6.84 1.37 14.09
C ASN A 46 -7.50 2.43 13.19
N GLN A 47 -6.80 3.53 12.91
CA GLN A 47 -7.32 4.63 12.09
C GLN A 47 -6.17 5.31 11.36
N ILE A 48 -6.40 5.62 10.09
CA ILE A 48 -5.51 6.41 9.25
C ILE A 48 -6.23 7.70 8.90
N THR A 49 -5.58 8.83 9.16
CA THR A 49 -6.13 10.15 8.81
C THR A 49 -6.01 10.41 7.30
N ALA A 50 -6.79 11.34 6.76
CA ALA A 50 -6.71 11.69 5.33
C ALA A 50 -5.31 12.21 4.89
N ILE A 51 -4.58 12.88 5.80
CA ILE A 51 -3.22 13.36 5.54
C ILE A 51 -2.26 12.17 5.46
N GLU A 52 -2.32 11.26 6.43
CA GLU A 52 -1.50 10.04 6.41
C GLU A 52 -1.83 9.16 5.20
N GLN A 53 -3.12 9.01 4.87
CA GLN A 53 -3.56 8.29 3.68
C GLN A 53 -2.89 8.86 2.42
N SER A 54 -2.89 10.18 2.26
CA SER A 54 -2.26 10.85 1.12
C SER A 54 -0.75 10.61 1.09
N ALA A 55 -0.08 10.71 2.22
CA ALA A 55 1.36 10.47 2.32
C ALA A 55 1.73 9.02 2.01
N ILE A 56 0.96 8.05 2.49
CA ILE A 56 1.18 6.62 2.22
C ILE A 56 0.98 6.32 0.73
N ILE A 57 -0.06 6.88 0.11
CA ILE A 57 -0.29 6.75 -1.34
C ILE A 57 0.88 7.33 -2.13
N GLU A 58 1.40 8.50 -1.70
CA GLU A 58 2.56 9.12 -2.33
C GLU A 58 3.81 8.23 -2.24
N GLU A 59 4.14 7.71 -1.05
CA GLU A 59 5.30 6.83 -0.87
C GLU A 59 5.17 5.54 -1.68
N LEU A 60 4.02 4.86 -1.64
CA LEU A 60 3.79 3.67 -2.47
C LEU A 60 3.91 3.97 -3.96
N SER A 61 3.47 5.16 -4.41
CA SER A 61 3.56 5.53 -5.82
C SER A 61 5.01 5.71 -6.30
N LYS A 62 5.96 6.02 -5.41
CA LYS A 62 7.39 6.08 -5.73
C LYS A 62 8.01 4.71 -5.99
N LEU A 63 7.38 3.63 -5.53
CA LEU A 63 7.82 2.25 -5.73
C LEU A 63 7.30 1.64 -7.04
N ARG A 64 6.53 2.38 -7.85
CA ARG A 64 6.11 1.89 -9.17
C ARG A 64 7.28 1.88 -10.14
N LYS A 65 7.32 0.86 -11.01
CA LYS A 65 8.34 0.69 -12.04
C LYS A 65 8.19 1.65 -13.23
#